data_AF-A0A4R2PTG2-F1
#
_entry.id   AF-A0A4R2PTG2-F1
#
_cell.length_a   1.000
_cell.length_b   1.000
_cell.length_c   1.000
_cell.angle_alpha   90.00
_cell.angle_beta   90.00
_cell.angle_gamma   90.00
#
_symmetry.space_group_name_H-M   'P 1'
#
loop_
_entity.id
_entity.type
_entity.pdbx_description
1 polymer ?
#
loop_
_entity_poly.entity_id
_entity_poly.type
_entity_poly.pdbx_seq_one_letter_code
_entity_poly.pdbx_strand_id
1 'polypeptide(L)'
;MLFFLSLYEGFGLPVLEAHMCGTPVVCSDAASLAEVAQGFGHFFDGTVEDATRLVLRALAQWRPEDVDKRTAGDMGKMPYADGWQDALLRLYADGIQKSGSAG
;
A
#
# COMPACT_ATOMS: atom_id res chain seq x y z
N MET A 1 -5.83 7.49 5.43
CA MET A 1 -4.39 7.11 5.56
C MET A 1 -4.31 5.76 6.27
N LEU A 2 -3.44 4.86 5.82
CA LEU A 2 -3.20 3.52 6.38
C LEU A 2 -1.87 3.50 7.14
N PHE A 3 -1.90 2.95 8.35
CA PHE A 3 -0.70 2.66 9.15
C PHE A 3 -0.53 1.14 9.23
N PHE A 4 0.52 0.62 8.60
CA PHE A 4 0.77 -0.81 8.51
C PHE A 4 2.20 -1.13 8.97
N LEU A 5 2.37 -1.17 10.29
CA LEU A 5 3.66 -1.18 10.98
C LEU A 5 4.18 -2.61 11.25
N SER A 6 3.92 -3.56 10.35
CA SER A 6 4.30 -4.97 10.53
C SER A 6 5.77 -5.19 10.17
N LEU A 7 6.58 -5.70 11.11
CA LEU A 7 7.99 -6.03 10.87
C LEU A 7 8.22 -7.27 10.00
N TYR A 8 7.19 -8.13 9.89
CA TYR A 8 7.22 -9.32 9.05
C TYR A 8 5.84 -9.49 8.41
N GLU A 9 5.77 -9.40 7.09
CA GLU A 9 4.55 -9.63 6.34
C GLU A 9 4.86 -10.34 5.03
N GLY A 10 3.85 -11.01 4.46
CA GLY A 10 3.91 -11.62 3.14
C GLY A 10 3.94 -10.60 2.01
N PHE A 11 2.81 -10.42 1.31
CA PHE A 11 2.77 -9.79 -0.02
C PHE A 11 2.54 -8.27 -0.03
N GLY A 12 2.21 -7.64 1.10
CA GLY A 12 1.93 -6.19 1.15
C GLY A 12 0.60 -5.79 0.50
N LEU A 13 -0.37 -6.70 0.36
CA LEU A 13 -1.69 -6.39 -0.23
C LEU A 13 -2.40 -5.20 0.44
N PRO A 14 -2.43 -5.07 1.78
CA PRO A 14 -3.07 -3.91 2.41
C PRO A 14 -2.42 -2.57 2.00
N VAL A 15 -1.11 -2.59 1.75
CA VAL A 15 -0.35 -1.41 1.32
C VAL A 15 -0.72 -1.03 -0.13
N LEU A 16 -0.84 -2.02 -1.02
CA LEU A 16 -1.28 -1.80 -2.40
C LEU A 16 -2.73 -1.33 -2.47
N GLU A 17 -3.62 -1.94 -1.72
CA GLU A 17 -5.03 -1.55 -1.64
C GLU A 17 -5.19 -0.12 -1.15
N ALA A 18 -4.44 0.26 -0.11
CA ALA A 18 -4.43 1.64 0.36
C ALA A 18 -3.99 2.60 -0.74
N HIS A 19 -2.89 2.32 -1.44
CA HIS A 19 -2.44 3.17 -2.53
C HIS A 19 -3.49 3.29 -3.65
N MET A 20 -4.14 2.19 -4.03
CA MET A 20 -5.23 2.18 -5.02
C MET A 20 -6.47 2.94 -4.57
N CYS A 21 -6.75 2.98 -3.27
CA CYS A 21 -7.80 3.79 -2.68
C CYS A 21 -7.40 5.26 -2.53
N GLY A 22 -6.25 5.68 -3.08
CA GLY A 22 -5.71 7.03 -2.89
C GLY A 22 -5.37 7.31 -1.43
N THR A 23 -5.15 6.27 -0.64
CA THR A 23 -4.90 6.36 0.79
C THR A 23 -3.40 6.39 1.03
N PRO A 24 -2.83 7.44 1.67
CA PRO A 24 -1.42 7.48 2.00
C PRO A 24 -1.04 6.30 2.89
N VAL A 25 0.16 5.78 2.69
CA VAL A 25 0.67 4.62 3.42
C VAL A 25 1.87 5.00 4.26
N VAL A 26 1.83 4.60 5.52
CA VAL A 26 3.01 4.53 6.39
C VAL A 26 3.24 3.06 6.75
N CYS A 27 4.41 2.52 6.43
CA CYS A 27 4.78 1.14 6.72
C CYS A 27 6.24 1.01 7.15
N SER A 28 6.63 -0.16 7.68
CA SER A 28 8.05 -0.43 7.93
C SER A 28 8.80 -0.61 6.62
N ASP A 29 10.10 -0.34 6.62
CA ASP A 29 11.00 -0.66 5.51
C ASP A 29 11.36 -2.17 5.43
N ALA A 30 10.78 -3.00 6.28
CA ALA A 30 11.05 -4.42 6.33
C ALA A 30 10.60 -5.16 5.05
N ALA A 31 11.55 -5.91 4.46
CA ALA A 31 11.34 -6.93 3.44
C ALA A 31 10.41 -6.50 2.27
N SER A 32 9.34 -7.25 2.04
CA SER A 32 8.41 -7.10 0.92
C SER A 32 7.64 -5.77 0.94
N LEU A 33 7.46 -5.14 2.10
CA LEU A 33 6.72 -3.88 2.20
C LEU A 33 7.49 -2.72 1.58
N ALA A 34 8.82 -2.71 1.72
CA ALA A 34 9.66 -1.72 1.06
C ALA A 34 9.51 -1.81 -0.46
N GLU A 35 9.64 -3.01 -1.03
CA GLU A 35 9.52 -3.26 -2.47
C GLU A 35 8.16 -2.85 -3.03
N VAL A 36 7.09 -3.25 -2.33
CA VAL A 36 5.71 -3.00 -2.75
C VAL A 36 5.32 -1.54 -2.65
N ALA A 37 5.83 -0.83 -1.64
CA ALA A 37 5.48 0.56 -1.39
C ALA A 37 6.45 1.58 -2.00
N GLN A 38 7.44 1.13 -2.78
CA GLN A 38 8.41 2.05 -3.39
C GLN A 38 7.68 3.11 -4.23
N GLY A 39 8.06 4.37 -4.04
CA GLY A 39 7.49 5.50 -4.78
C GLY A 39 6.19 6.06 -4.22
N PHE A 40 5.55 5.43 -3.22
CA PHE A 40 4.35 5.98 -2.58
C PHE A 40 4.24 5.81 -1.06
N GLY A 41 5.02 4.91 -0.46
CA GLY A 41 5.04 4.69 0.98
C GLY A 41 5.95 5.65 1.75
N HIS A 42 5.55 5.96 2.98
CA HIS A 42 6.43 6.56 3.98
C HIS A 42 6.97 5.45 4.89
N PHE A 43 8.29 5.36 5.00
CA PHE A 43 8.95 4.25 5.67
C PHE A 43 9.57 4.65 7.01
N PHE A 44 9.55 3.71 7.96
CA PHE A 44 10.41 3.73 9.13
C PHE A 44 11.25 2.45 9.18
N ASP A 45 12.53 2.62 9.47
CA ASP A 45 13.44 1.55 9.89
C ASP A 45 13.66 1.75 11.39
N GLY A 46 13.12 0.87 12.23
CA GLY A 46 13.43 0.91 13.65
C GLY A 46 12.25 0.73 14.60
N THR A 47 12.29 1.51 15.69
CA THR A 47 11.51 1.24 16.90
C THR A 47 10.06 1.72 16.79
N VAL A 48 9.24 1.31 17.75
CA VAL A 48 7.87 1.84 17.91
C VAL A 48 7.89 3.36 18.08
N GLU A 49 8.90 3.96 18.73
CA GLU A 49 9.06 5.41 18.78
C GLU A 49 9.23 6.04 17.39
N ASP A 50 10.03 5.43 16.51
CA ASP A 50 10.29 5.98 15.18
C ASP A 50 9.04 5.90 14.31
N ALA A 51 8.34 4.76 14.36
CA ALA A 51 7.03 4.61 13.76
C ALA A 51 6.05 5.69 14.26
N THR A 52 5.98 5.89 15.59
CA THR A 52 5.08 6.88 16.20
C THR A 52 5.39 8.30 15.73
N ARG A 53 6.67 8.69 15.67
CA ARG A 53 7.08 10.00 15.16
C ARG A 53 6.69 10.19 13.70
N LEU A 54 6.86 9.16 12.88
CA LEU A 54 6.49 9.22 11.47
C LEU A 54 4.97 9.35 11.30
N VAL A 55 4.18 8.58 12.05
CA VAL A 55 2.72 8.67 12.07
C VAL A 55 2.25 10.07 12.44
N LEU A 56 2.80 10.65 13.52
CA LEU A 56 2.43 12.00 13.96
C LEU A 56 2.76 13.07 12.92
N ARG A 57 3.92 12.95 12.25
CA ARG A 57 4.30 13.85 11.15
C ARG A 57 3.36 13.72 9.97
N ALA A 58 3.05 12.49 9.56
CA ALA A 58 2.14 12.22 8.45
C ALA A 58 0.73 12.79 8.74
N LEU A 59 0.21 12.60 9.95
CA LEU A 59 -1.08 13.16 10.37
C LEU A 59 -1.10 14.69 10.39
N ALA A 60 0.00 15.32 10.81
CA ALA A 60 0.08 16.78 10.89
C ALA A 60 0.20 17.45 9.51
N GLN A 61 0.77 16.75 8.52
CA GLN A 61 1.07 17.30 7.20
C GLN A 61 0.04 16.92 6.15
N TRP A 62 -0.57 15.73 6.27
CA TRP A 62 -1.44 15.20 5.23
C TRP A 62 -2.73 16.00 5.07
N ARG A 63 -3.10 16.25 3.82
CA ARG A 63 -4.38 16.81 3.43
C ARG A 63 -5.12 15.93 2.41
N PRO A 64 -6.46 15.93 2.40
CA PRO A 64 -7.25 15.18 1.41
C PRO A 64 -6.90 15.49 -0.05
N GLU A 65 -6.36 16.67 -0.33
CA GLU A 65 -5.94 17.09 -1.66
C GLU A 65 -4.62 16.44 -2.12
N ASP A 66 -3.81 15.89 -1.20
CA ASP A 66 -2.51 15.26 -1.49
C ASP A 66 -2.65 13.86 -2.11
N VAL A 67 -3.88 13.35 -2.21
CA VAL A 67 -4.18 12.05 -2.81
C VAL A 67 -3.80 12.06 -4.29
N ASP A 68 -2.86 11.20 -4.71
CA ASP A 68 -2.55 11.02 -6.13
C ASP A 68 -3.72 10.33 -6.85
N LYS A 69 -4.53 11.14 -7.53
CA LYS A 69 -5.69 10.68 -8.28
C LYS A 69 -5.33 9.84 -9.51
N ARG A 70 -4.06 9.79 -9.92
CA ARG A 70 -3.60 9.01 -11.08
C ARG A 70 -3.46 7.53 -10.76
N THR A 71 -3.14 7.21 -9.50
CA THR A 71 -3.00 5.83 -9.00
C THR A 71 -4.22 5.39 -8.20
N ALA A 72 -5.01 6.34 -7.70
CA ALA A 72 -6.29 6.07 -7.04
C ALA A 72 -7.32 5.52 -8.06
N GLY A 73 -7.41 4.19 -8.20
CA GLY A 73 -8.53 3.52 -8.87
C GLY A 73 -8.23 2.59 -10.04
N ASP A 74 -6.97 2.32 -10.42
CA ASP A 74 -6.67 1.43 -11.55
C ASP A 74 -5.65 0.32 -11.21
N MET A 75 -6.19 -0.83 -10.80
CA MET A 75 -5.42 -2.05 -10.49
C MET A 75 -4.73 -2.65 -11.74
N GLY A 76 -5.17 -2.29 -12.94
CA GLY A 76 -4.69 -2.87 -14.21
C GLY A 76 -3.43 -2.24 -14.78
N LYS A 77 -2.90 -1.17 -14.18
CA LYS A 77 -1.75 -0.40 -14.72
C LYS A 77 -0.49 -0.44 -13.86
N MET A 78 -0.43 -1.31 -12.84
CA MET A 78 0.75 -1.38 -11.98
C MET A 78 1.96 -2.00 -12.71
N PRO A 79 3.14 -1.36 -12.64
CA PRO A 79 4.36 -1.79 -13.35
C PRO A 79 5.19 -2.84 -12.59
N TYR A 80 4.64 -3.49 -11.56
CA TYR A 80 5.34 -4.53 -10.81
C TYR A 80 5.20 -5.89 -11.49
N ALA A 81 5.67 -5.93 -12.75
CA ALA A 81 5.75 -7.12 -13.56
C ALA A 81 7.13 -7.76 -13.37
N ASP A 82 7.19 -9.00 -12.89
CA ASP A 82 8.20 -10.04 -13.20
C ASP A 82 8.29 -11.17 -12.13
N GLY A 83 7.24 -11.38 -11.32
CA GLY A 83 7.29 -12.37 -10.22
C GLY A 83 5.96 -13.01 -9.79
N TRP A 84 6.00 -13.88 -8.76
CA TRP A 84 4.80 -14.50 -8.17
C TRP A 84 3.80 -13.48 -7.62
N GLN A 85 4.25 -12.25 -7.35
CA GLN A 85 3.41 -11.11 -6.98
C GLN A 85 2.40 -10.76 -8.08
N ASP A 86 2.77 -10.84 -9.37
CA ASP A 86 1.84 -10.63 -10.49
C ASP A 86 0.71 -11.65 -10.52
N ALA A 87 1.09 -12.91 -10.35
CA ALA A 87 0.13 -14.02 -10.40
C ALA A 87 -0.92 -13.84 -9.31
N LEU A 88 -0.51 -13.41 -8.12
CA LEU A 88 -1.41 -13.20 -6.99
C LEU A 88 -2.25 -11.92 -7.13
N LEU A 89 -1.67 -10.83 -7.64
CA LEU A 89 -2.43 -9.60 -7.94
C LEU A 89 -3.50 -9.84 -9.01
N ARG A 90 -3.20 -10.62 -10.05
CA ARG A 90 -4.19 -11.04 -11.06
C ARG A 90 -5.31 -11.86 -10.42
N LEU A 91 -4.96 -12.86 -9.61
CA LEU A 91 -5.96 -13.68 -8.90
C LEU A 91 -6.84 -12.84 -7.96
N TYR A 92 -6.26 -11.84 -7.30
CA TYR A 92 -6.98 -10.94 -6.42
C TYR A 92 -7.92 -10.01 -7.19
N ALA A 93 -7.44 -9.37 -8.25
CA ALA A 93 -8.23 -8.53 -9.14
C ALA A 93 -9.42 -9.31 -9.75
N ASP A 94 -9.17 -10.52 -10.23
CA ASP A 94 -10.19 -11.42 -10.76
C ASP A 94 -11.19 -11.84 -9.68
N GLY A 95 -10.74 -12.01 -8.42
CA GLY A 95 -11.58 -12.33 -7.28
C GLY A 95 -12.55 -11.22 -6.89
N ILE A 96 -12.11 -9.96 -6.94
CA ILE A 96 -12.96 -8.77 -6.72
C ILE A 96 -14.01 -8.62 -7.82
N GLN A 97 -13.63 -8.84 -9.09
CA GLN A 97 -14.60 -8.75 -10.19
C GLN A 97 -15.68 -9.83 -10.12
N LYS A 98 -15.33 -11.05 -9.71
CA LYS A 98 -16.28 -12.17 -9.57
C LYS A 98 -17.22 -12.04 -8.38
N SER A 99 -16.85 -11.30 -7.32
CA SER A 99 -17.73 -11.06 -6.17
C SER A 99 -18.72 -9.91 -6.41
N GLY A 100 -18.45 -9.01 -7.36
CA GLY A 100 -19.35 -7.92 -7.75
C GLY A 100 -20.46 -8.30 -8.76
N SER A 101 -20.38 -9.47 -9.39
CA SER A 101 -21.38 -9.94 -10.38
C SER A 101 -22.43 -10.91 -9.81
N ALA A 102 -22.46 -11.09 -8.49
CA ALA A 102 -23.45 -11.91 -7.79
C ALA A 102 -24.35 -11.03 -6.91
N GLY A 103 -25.05 -10.09 -7.53
CA GLY A 103 -26.06 -9.23 -6.92
C GLY A 103 -27.15 -8.88 -7.92
#